data_AF-A0A484G672-F1
#
_entry.id   AF-A0A484G672-F1
#
_cell.length_a   1.000
_cell.length_b   1.000
_cell.length_c   1.000
_cell.angle_alpha   90.00
_cell.angle_beta   90.00
_cell.angle_gamma   90.00
#
_symmetry.space_group_name_H-M   'P 1'
#
loop_
_entity.id
_entity.type
_entity.pdbx_description
1 polymer ?
#
loop_
_entity_poly.entity_id
_entity_poly.type
_entity_poly.pdbx_seq_one_letter_code
_entity_poly.pdbx_strand_id
1 'polypeptide(L)' 'MTSPMTAAKQKLRSIMKDKLSTIAPEHIKTQSRIICENLKTLKPYIEAQRISIFLSMPSGEVQTDAIVNMV' A
#
# COMPACT_ATOMS: atom_id res chain seq x y z
N MET A 1 25.31 -11.33 -13.85
CA MET A 1 25.74 -9.98 -13.40
C MET A 1 24.51 -9.09 -13.29
N THR A 2 24.26 -8.49 -12.13
CA THR A 2 23.13 -7.55 -11.95
C THR A 2 23.46 -6.22 -12.63
N SER A 3 22.55 -5.71 -13.45
CA SER A 3 22.75 -4.37 -14.04
C SER A 3 22.85 -3.30 -12.94
N PRO A 4 23.55 -2.17 -13.19
CA PRO A 4 23.59 -1.04 -12.25
C PRO A 4 22.18 -0.57 -11.83
N MET A 5 21.21 -0.59 -12.75
CA MET A 5 19.82 -0.27 -12.45
C MET A 5 19.18 -1.28 -11.49
N THR A 6 19.43 -2.57 -11.68
CA THR A 6 18.91 -3.63 -10.81
C THR A 6 19.48 -3.49 -9.39
N ALA A 7 20.78 -3.22 -9.27
CA ALA A 7 21.43 -2.98 -7.99
C ALA A 7 20.87 -1.73 -7.27
N ALA A 8 20.64 -0.64 -8.01
CA ALA A 8 20.04 0.57 -7.45
C ALA A 8 18.61 0.31 -6.92
N LYS A 9 17.78 -0.43 -7.67
CA LYS A 9 16.44 -0.82 -7.21
C LYS A 9 16.50 -1.73 -5.97
N GLN A 10 17.45 -2.65 -5.90
CA GLN A 10 17.64 -3.51 -4.73
C GLN A 10 18.01 -2.70 -3.49
N LYS A 11 18.96 -1.77 -3.62
CA LYS A 11 19.34 -0.85 -2.54
C LYS A 11 18.13 -0.04 -2.05
N LEU A 12 17.35 0.52 -2.96
CA LEU A 12 16.15 1.29 -2.60
C LEU A 12 15.11 0.43 -1.87
N ARG A 13 14.84 -0.80 -2.34
CA ARG A 13 13.91 -1.71 -1.67
C ARG A 13 14.34 -2.05 -0.25
N SER A 14 15.64 -2.25 -0.02
CA SER A 14 16.17 -2.49 1.33
C SER A 14 15.88 -1.30 2.24
N ILE A 15 16.22 -0.08 1.80
CA ILE A 15 16.00 1.14 2.57
C ILE A 15 14.51 1.33 2.87
N MET A 16 13.62 1.07 1.89
CA MET A 16 12.17 1.17 2.12
C MET A 16 11.66 0.12 3.10
N LYS A 17 12.14 -1.12 3.01
CA LYS A 17 11.77 -2.19 3.95
C LYS A 17 12.15 -1.79 5.38
N ASP A 18 13.34 -1.25 5.59
CA ASP A 18 13.81 -0.82 6.90
C ASP A 18 13.01 0.37 7.43
N LYS A 19 12.62 1.32 6.57
CA LYS A 19 11.74 2.42 6.98
C LYS A 19 10.34 1.93 7.38
N LEU A 20 9.75 1.07 6.55
CA LEU A 20 8.39 0.56 6.76
C LEU A 20 8.30 -0.31 8.02
N SER A 21 9.36 -1.04 8.38
CA SER A 21 9.38 -1.87 9.61
C SER A 21 9.37 -1.04 10.90
N THR A 22 9.79 0.23 10.85
CA THR A 22 9.77 1.13 12.03
C THR A 22 8.43 1.82 12.26
N ILE A 23 7.46 1.69 11.35
CA ILE A 23 6.17 2.36 11.49
C ILE A 23 5.29 1.61 12.48
N ALA A 24 4.80 2.30 13.50
CA ALA A 24 3.88 1.73 14.47
C ALA A 24 2.56 1.26 13.80
N PRO A 25 1.99 0.12 14.23
CA PRO A 25 0.74 -0.40 13.67
C PRO A 25 -0.42 0.62 13.65
N GLU A 26 -0.54 1.44 14.69
CA GLU A 26 -1.58 2.48 14.77
C GLU A 26 -1.43 3.57 13.70
N HIS A 27 -0.19 3.91 13.33
CA HIS A 27 0.06 4.84 12.23
C HIS A 27 -0.29 4.23 10.88
N ILE A 28 -0.02 2.93 10.69
CA ILE A 28 -0.43 2.20 9.49
C ILE A 28 -1.95 2.22 9.37
N LYS A 29 -2.67 1.89 10.46
CA LYS A 29 -4.14 1.88 10.50
C LYS A 29 -4.74 3.27 10.22
N THR A 30 -4.21 4.31 10.86
CA THR A 30 -4.69 5.69 10.69
C THR A 30 -4.49 6.18 9.25
N GLN A 31 -3.30 5.96 8.69
CA GLN A 31 -3.01 6.36 7.31
C GLN A 31 -3.80 5.53 6.30
N SER A 32 -3.96 4.22 6.52
CA SER A 32 -4.78 3.36 5.65
C SER A 32 -6.23 3.82 5.59
N ARG A 33 -6.80 4.23 6.74
CA ARG A 33 -8.14 4.82 6.78
C ARG A 33 -8.24 6.09 5.94
N ILE A 34 -7.29 7.02 6.10
CA ILE A 34 -7.26 8.28 5.33
C ILE A 34 -7.15 8.00 3.82
N ILE A 35 -6.28 7.07 3.43
CA ILE A 35 -6.12 6.65 2.03
C ILE A 35 -7.44 6.07 1.49
N CYS A 36 -8.11 5.21 2.26
CA CYS A 36 -9.39 4.61 1.86
C CYS A 36 -10.50 5.67 1.71
N GLU A 37 -10.59 6.64 2.62
CA GLU A 37 -11.58 7.72 2.51
C GLU A 37 -11.31 8.60 1.28
N ASN A 38 -10.05 8.91 1.00
CA ASN A 38 -9.68 9.64 -0.22
C ASN A 38 -9.99 8.84 -1.49
N LEU A 39 -9.70 7.53 -1.49
CA LEU A 39 -10.00 6.64 -2.62
C LEU A 39 -11.48 6.67 -3.01
N LYS A 40 -12.39 6.71 -2.02
CA LYS A 40 -13.85 6.80 -2.25
C LYS A 40 -14.29 8.07 -2.98
N THR A 41 -13.46 9.13 -2.96
CA THR A 41 -13.75 10.38 -3.66
C THR A 41 -13.21 10.41 -5.09
N LEU A 42 -12.38 9.43 -5.47
CA LEU A 42 -11.77 9.40 -6.79
C LEU A 42 -12.76 8.87 -7.81
N LYS A 43 -13.06 9.69 -8.83
CA LYS A 43 -13.94 9.32 -9.95
C LYS A 43 -13.58 7.96 -10.58
N PRO A 44 -12.30 7.62 -10.86
CA PRO A 44 -11.95 6.30 -11.39
C PRO A 44 -12.32 5.12 -10.49
N TYR A 45 -12.36 5.33 -9.17
CA TYR A 45 -12.77 4.31 -8.21
C TYR A 45 -14.30 4.18 -8.16
N ILE A 46 -15.02 5.31 -8.14
CA ILE A 46 -16.49 5.34 -8.12
C ILE A 46 -17.09 4.72 -9.38
N GLU A 47 -16.51 5.00 -10.55
CA GLU A 47 -17.02 4.52 -11.84
C GLU A 47 -16.54 3.11 -12.20
N ALA A 48 -15.63 2.51 -11.41
CA ALA A 48 -15.12 1.19 -11.67
C ALA A 48 -16.18 0.12 -11.38
N GLN A 49 -16.53 -0.68 -12.39
CA GLN A 49 -17.41 -1.84 -12.23
C GLN A 49 -16.66 -3.09 -11.74
N ARG A 50 -15.33 -3.12 -11.91
CA ARG A 50 -14.46 -4.24 -11.57
C ARG A 50 -13.16 -3.70 -10.99
N ILE A 51 -12.83 -4.11 -9.78
CA ILE A 51 -11.65 -3.65 -9.06
C ILE A 51 -10.75 -4.85 -8.77
N SER A 52 -9.46 -4.73 -9.10
CA SER A 52 -8.43 -5.65 -8.63
C SER A 52 -7.77 -5.02 -7.41
N ILE A 53 -7.74 -5.76 -6.31
CA ILE A 53 -7.15 -5.32 -5.05
C ILE A 53 -6.30 -6.44 -4.46
N PHE A 54 -5.18 -6.07 -3.86
CA PHE A 54 -4.34 -7.01 -3.13
C PHE A 54 -4.86 -7.18 -1.70
N LEU A 55 -4.67 -8.38 -1.14
CA LEU A 55 -4.87 -8.62 0.28
C LEU A 55 -3.62 -8.14 1.01
N SER A 56 -3.78 -7.14 1.86
CA SER A 56 -2.66 -6.50 2.54
C SER A 56 -1.92 -7.46 3.46
N MET A 57 -0.60 -7.41 3.41
CA MET A 57 0.25 -8.12 4.36
C MET A 57 0.15 -7.46 5.76
N PRO A 58 0.46 -8.21 6.84
CA PRO A 58 0.33 -7.70 8.22
C PRO A 58 1.18 -6.47 8.55
N SER A 59 2.24 -6.20 7.77
CA SER A 59 3.17 -5.10 8.02
C SER A 59 3.70 -4.52 6.73
N GLY A 60 3.94 -3.20 6.71
CA GLY A 60 4.62 -2.51 5.61
C GLY A 60 3.76 -2.21 4.38
N GLU A 61 2.47 -2.53 4.42
CA GLU A 61 1.50 -2.25 3.37
C GLU A 61 0.30 -1.47 3.92
N VAL A 62 -0.36 -0.73 3.03
CA VAL A 62 -1.66 -0.10 3.31
C VAL A 62 -2.68 -1.20 3.54
N GLN A 63 -3.45 -1.10 4.62
CA GLN A 63 -4.48 -2.08 4.95
C GLN A 63 -5.68 -1.91 4.02
N THR A 64 -6.05 -2.97 3.30
CA THR A 64 -7.09 -2.96 2.26
C THR A 64 -8.38 -3.68 2.68
N ASP A 65 -8.44 -4.23 3.89
CA ASP A 65 -9.59 -5.00 4.40
C ASP A 65 -10.89 -4.22 4.35
N ALA A 66 -10.81 -2.91 4.64
CA ALA A 66 -11.98 -2.03 4.59
C ALA A 66 -12.56 -1.91 3.18
N ILE A 67 -11.74 -1.99 2.13
CA ILE A 67 -12.20 -1.89 0.73
C ILE A 67 -12.85 -3.22 0.30
N VAL A 68 -12.24 -4.34 0.65
CA VAL A 68 -12.78 -5.68 0.32
C VAL A 68 -14.15 -5.90 0.98
N ASN A 69 -14.36 -5.41 2.20
CA ASN A 69 -15.63 -5.55 2.90
C ASN A 69 -16.73 -4.55 2.44
N MET A 70 -16.41 -3.60 1.55
CA MET A 70 -17.33 -2.58 1.03
C MET A 70 -17.90 -2.91 -0.36
N VAL A 71 -17.22 -3.77 -1.12
CA VAL A 71 -17.64 -4.26 -2.45
C VAL A 71 -18.50 -5.50 -2.27
#